data_AF-A0A830EGK8-F1
#
_entry.id   AF-A0A830EGK8-F1
#
_cell.length_a   1.000
_cell.length_b   1.000
_cell.length_c   1.000
_cell.angle_alpha   90.00
_cell.angle_beta   90.00
_cell.angle_gamma   90.00
#
_symmetry.space_group_name_H-M   'P 1'
#
loop_
_entity.id
_entity.type
_entity.pdbx_description
1 polymer ?
#
loop_
_entity_poly.entity_id
_entity_poly.type
_entity_poly.pdbx_seq_one_letter_code
_entity_poly.pdbx_strand_id
1 'polypeptide(L)'
;MSDNINAVVNQLTDLEKRILAHIYHYGPDTPWLLARRLLGAAGWRPIVPEDEVEKAVQHLVQLGLLQEFRGSLKGKVTSSVKPWLKVKQHNPERRGRGIYYELTKVGKKVASEVWKNYVRPNLRKLRGE
;
A
#
# COMPACT_ATOMS: atom_id res chain seq x y z
N MET A 1 22.00 -4.01 -11.63
CA MET A 1 20.90 -3.40 -10.83
C MET A 1 19.70 -4.32 -10.73
N SER A 2 19.30 -5.00 -11.81
CA SER A 2 18.19 -5.96 -11.86
C SER A 2 18.33 -7.12 -10.87
N ASP A 3 19.54 -7.67 -10.73
CA ASP A 3 19.81 -8.81 -9.83
C ASP A 3 19.58 -8.47 -8.36
N ASN A 4 19.82 -7.21 -7.98
CA ASN A 4 19.59 -6.71 -6.63
C ASN A 4 18.08 -6.57 -6.35
N ILE A 5 17.28 -6.15 -7.33
CA ILE A 5 15.81 -6.07 -7.21
C ILE A 5 15.22 -7.47 -7.03
N ASN A 6 15.63 -8.44 -7.83
CA ASN A 6 15.13 -9.82 -7.72
C ASN A 6 15.51 -10.46 -6.39
N ALA A 7 16.73 -10.22 -5.89
CA ALA A 7 17.14 -10.66 -4.56
C ALA A 7 16.24 -10.10 -3.46
N VAL A 8 15.94 -8.79 -3.50
CA VAL A 8 15.00 -8.16 -2.56
C VAL A 8 13.60 -8.77 -2.69
N VAL A 9 13.07 -8.93 -3.90
CA VAL A 9 11.73 -9.51 -4.13
C VAL A 9 11.63 -10.94 -3.57
N ASN A 10 12.70 -11.73 -3.67
CA ASN A 10 12.72 -13.10 -3.15
C ASN A 10 12.72 -13.17 -1.62
N GLN A 11 13.18 -12.12 -0.93
CA GLN A 11 13.14 -12.03 0.54
C GLN A 11 11.77 -11.58 1.07
N LEU A 12 10.90 -11.02 0.22
CA LEU A 12 9.57 -10.55 0.62
C LEU A 12 8.57 -11.70 0.73
N THR A 13 7.75 -11.65 1.78
CA THR A 13 6.58 -12.51 1.95
C THR A 13 5.50 -12.19 0.90
N ASP A 14 4.51 -13.10 0.74
CA ASP A 14 3.39 -12.87 -0.17
C ASP A 14 2.57 -11.63 0.23
N LEU A 15 2.32 -11.45 1.54
CA LEU A 15 1.58 -10.30 2.05
C LEU A 15 2.30 -8.98 1.71
N GLU A 16 3.61 -8.91 1.91
CA GLU A 16 4.41 -7.72 1.60
C GLU A 16 4.43 -7.41 0.11
N LYS A 17 4.56 -8.44 -0.73
CA LYS A 17 4.45 -8.31 -2.19
C LYS A 17 3.09 -7.71 -2.57
N ARG A 18 2.00 -8.22 -1.99
CA ARG A 18 0.64 -7.73 -2.22
C ARG A 18 0.46 -6.28 -1.73
N ILE A 19 1.05 -5.91 -0.60
CA ILE A 19 1.01 -4.53 -0.07
C ILE A 19 1.75 -3.57 -1.00
N LEU A 20 2.98 -3.90 -1.41
CA LEU A 20 3.75 -3.07 -2.35
C LEU A 20 2.99 -2.88 -3.67
N ALA A 21 2.46 -3.97 -4.22
CA ALA A 21 1.62 -3.96 -5.41
C ALA A 21 0.36 -3.10 -5.25
N HIS A 22 -0.31 -3.20 -4.10
CA HIS A 22 -1.50 -2.39 -3.81
C HIS A 22 -1.15 -0.90 -3.79
N ILE A 23 -0.11 -0.49 -3.05
CA ILE A 23 0.28 0.92 -2.95
C ILE A 23 0.75 1.44 -4.30
N TYR A 24 1.42 0.62 -5.11
CA TYR A 24 1.85 0.97 -6.46
C TYR A 24 0.67 1.28 -7.39
N HIS A 25 -0.39 0.47 -7.34
CA HIS A 25 -1.52 0.59 -8.27
C HIS A 25 -2.61 1.56 -7.78
N TYR A 26 -2.92 1.54 -6.48
CA TYR A 26 -4.03 2.29 -5.88
C TYR A 26 -3.59 3.56 -5.14
N GLY A 27 -2.31 3.65 -4.77
CA GLY A 27 -1.71 4.79 -4.08
C GLY A 27 -1.47 4.57 -2.58
N PRO A 28 -0.91 5.58 -1.89
CA PRO A 28 -0.57 5.52 -0.47
C PRO A 28 -1.75 5.18 0.43
N ASP A 29 -1.48 4.42 1.49
CA ASP A 29 -2.56 3.89 2.33
C ASP A 29 -2.17 3.68 3.80
N THR A 30 -3.17 3.41 4.64
CA THR A 30 -2.98 3.03 6.05
C THR A 30 -3.09 1.51 6.24
N PRO A 31 -2.45 0.94 7.28
CA PRO A 31 -2.57 -0.49 7.59
C PRO A 31 -4.03 -0.96 7.74
N TRP A 32 -4.86 -0.16 8.42
CA TRP A 32 -6.30 -0.44 8.60
C TRP A 32 -7.05 -0.57 7.27
N LEU A 33 -6.75 0.31 6.31
CA LEU A 33 -7.37 0.28 4.99
C LEU A 33 -6.82 -0.88 4.16
N LEU A 34 -5.50 -1.09 4.18
CA LEU A 34 -4.83 -2.22 3.51
C LEU A 34 -5.42 -3.56 3.96
N ALA A 35 -5.64 -3.77 5.25
CA ALA A 35 -6.24 -4.98 5.80
C ALA A 35 -7.61 -5.33 5.20
N ARG A 36 -8.37 -4.32 4.74
CA ARG A 36 -9.72 -4.48 4.18
C ARG A 36 -9.77 -4.50 2.66
N ARG A 37 -8.95 -3.66 2.03
CA ARG A 37 -9.04 -3.38 0.59
C ARG A 37 -7.85 -3.85 -0.22
N LEU A 38 -7.00 -4.71 0.35
CA LEU A 38 -5.81 -5.22 -0.31
C LEU A 38 -6.14 -5.71 -1.72
N LEU A 39 -5.37 -5.23 -2.70
CA LEU A 39 -5.57 -5.46 -4.14
C LEU A 39 -7.01 -5.22 -4.67
N GLY A 40 -7.74 -4.25 -4.11
CA GLY A 40 -9.07 -3.87 -4.60
C GLY A 40 -10.22 -4.71 -4.03
N ALA A 41 -9.97 -5.50 -2.99
CA ALA A 41 -11.03 -6.16 -2.25
C ALA A 41 -12.08 -5.16 -1.76
N ALA A 42 -13.35 -5.56 -1.81
CA ALA A 42 -14.48 -4.77 -1.34
C ALA A 42 -15.08 -5.41 -0.09
N GLY A 43 -15.43 -4.61 0.91
CA GLY A 43 -16.07 -5.08 2.13
C GLY A 43 -15.63 -4.32 3.37
N TRP A 44 -16.36 -4.52 4.46
CA TRP A 44 -16.07 -3.92 5.77
C TRP A 44 -15.15 -4.80 6.64
N ARG A 45 -15.18 -6.11 6.42
CA ARG A 45 -14.38 -7.08 7.16
C ARG A 45 -12.94 -7.10 6.63
N PRO A 46 -11.93 -7.16 7.52
CA PRO A 46 -10.56 -7.33 7.10
C PRO A 46 -10.38 -8.69 6.39
N ILE A 47 -9.71 -8.68 5.25
CA ILE A 47 -9.31 -9.87 4.50
C ILE A 47 -7.94 -10.40 4.95
N VAL A 48 -7.18 -9.58 5.67
CA VAL A 48 -5.93 -9.93 6.35
C VAL A 48 -5.99 -9.32 7.76
N PRO A 49 -5.56 -10.03 8.82
CA PRO A 49 -5.49 -9.45 10.16
C PRO A 49 -4.70 -8.14 10.19
N GLU A 50 -5.20 -7.14 10.92
CA GLU A 50 -4.59 -5.81 10.95
C GLU A 50 -3.16 -5.83 11.52
N ASP A 51 -2.90 -6.69 12.51
CA ASP A 51 -1.59 -6.81 13.15
C ASP A 51 -0.54 -7.42 12.21
N GLU A 52 -0.92 -8.35 11.34
CA GLU A 52 -0.06 -8.89 10.29
C GLU A 52 0.29 -7.81 9.27
N VAL A 53 -0.69 -7.00 8.87
CA VAL A 53 -0.48 -5.88 7.95
C VAL A 53 0.45 -4.83 8.58
N GLU A 54 0.27 -4.50 9.86
CA GLU A 54 1.16 -3.57 10.56
C GLU A 54 2.60 -4.08 10.61
N LYS A 55 2.82 -5.36 10.96
CA LYS A 55 4.15 -6.00 10.96
C LYS A 55 4.79 -5.97 9.56
N ALA A 56 4.04 -6.35 8.53
CA ALA A 56 4.51 -6.36 7.15
C ALA A 56 4.90 -4.96 6.66
N VAL A 57 4.06 -3.96 6.96
CA VAL A 57 4.34 -2.57 6.59
C VAL A 57 5.58 -2.04 7.33
N GLN A 58 5.74 -2.33 8.62
CA GLN A 58 6.92 -1.94 9.39
C GLN A 58 8.19 -2.58 8.83
N HIS A 59 8.15 -3.86 8.47
CA HIS A 59 9.29 -4.53 7.84
C HIS A 59 9.64 -3.91 6.48
N LEU A 60 8.64 -3.59 5.66
CA LEU A 60 8.86 -2.87 4.38
C LEU A 60 9.44 -1.47 4.55
N VAL A 61 9.14 -0.78 5.67
CA VAL A 61 9.80 0.48 6.03
C VAL A 61 11.25 0.26 6.44
N GLN A 62 11.53 -0.77 7.23
CA GLN A 62 12.91 -1.13 7.63
C GLN A 62 13.79 -1.46 6.41
N LEU A 63 13.20 -2.09 5.39
CA LEU A 63 13.86 -2.36 4.10
C LEU A 63 14.00 -1.11 3.21
N GLY A 64 13.48 0.04 3.62
CA GLY A 64 13.51 1.28 2.84
C GLY A 64 12.64 1.25 1.57
N LEU A 65 11.68 0.31 1.49
CA LEU A 65 10.77 0.18 0.36
C LEU A 65 9.52 1.06 0.54
N LEU A 66 9.08 1.20 1.78
CA LEU A 66 8.05 2.15 2.19
C LEU A 66 8.63 3.27 3.04
N GLN A 67 7.95 4.41 3.06
CA GLN A 67 8.21 5.49 4.01
C GLN A 67 6.91 5.95 4.65
N GLU A 68 7.02 6.34 5.92
CA GLU A 68 5.92 6.91 6.68
C GLU A 68 5.74 8.38 6.32
N PHE A 69 4.56 8.72 5.83
CA PHE A 69 4.13 10.10 5.74
C PHE A 69 3.44 10.51 7.04
N ARG A 70 4.15 11.31 7.85
CA ARG A 70 3.64 11.89 9.11
C ARG A 70 3.23 13.36 8.98
N GLY A 71 3.16 13.90 7.76
CA GLY A 71 2.86 15.30 7.52
C GLY A 71 1.39 15.67 7.75
N SER A 72 1.12 16.93 8.06
CA SER A 72 -0.23 17.49 7.93
C SER A 72 -0.64 17.38 6.46
N LEU A 73 -1.81 16.78 6.18
CA LEU A 73 -2.44 16.89 4.85
C LEU A 73 -2.41 18.37 4.46
N LYS A 74 -1.68 18.75 3.39
CA LYS A 74 -1.50 20.16 3.03
C LYS A 74 -2.87 20.82 2.93
N GLY A 75 -3.14 21.70 3.89
CA GLY A 75 -4.41 22.37 4.06
C GLY A 75 -4.62 23.43 2.98
N LYS A 76 -5.26 23.03 1.89
CA LYS A 76 -6.36 23.73 1.21
C LYS A 76 -6.83 22.83 0.09
N VAL A 77 -7.95 22.17 0.33
CA VAL A 77 -8.48 21.18 -0.58
C VAL A 77 -9.23 21.92 -1.68
N THR A 78 -8.60 22.07 -2.85
CA THR A 78 -9.25 22.64 -4.02
C THR A 78 -10.32 21.68 -4.54
N SER A 79 -11.29 22.20 -5.30
CA SER A 79 -12.41 21.42 -5.87
C SER A 79 -11.94 20.18 -6.65
N SER A 80 -10.73 20.20 -7.21
CA SER A 80 -10.07 19.15 -7.98
C SER A 80 -9.45 17.99 -7.17
N VAL A 81 -9.45 18.03 -5.84
CA VAL A 81 -8.86 16.98 -5.00
C VAL A 81 -9.83 15.83 -4.74
N LYS A 82 -9.31 14.59 -4.71
CA LYS A 82 -10.06 13.34 -4.55
C LYS A 82 -11.04 13.37 -3.36
N PRO A 83 -12.31 12.92 -3.51
CA PRO A 83 -13.34 13.02 -2.48
C PRO A 83 -12.95 12.44 -1.10
N TRP A 84 -12.17 11.35 -1.08
CA TRP A 84 -11.74 10.72 0.18
C TRP A 84 -10.81 11.62 1.02
N LEU A 85 -10.06 12.54 0.41
CA LEU A 85 -9.23 13.51 1.11
C LEU A 85 -10.09 14.61 1.77
N LYS A 86 -11.18 15.04 1.12
CA LYS A 86 -12.14 16.01 1.65
C LYS A 86 -12.90 15.46 2.86
N VAL A 87 -13.38 14.21 2.78
CA VAL A 87 -14.05 13.52 3.88
C VAL A 87 -13.16 13.44 5.13
N LYS A 88 -11.86 13.23 4.95
CA LYS A 88 -10.88 13.17 6.05
C LYS A 88 -10.56 14.54 6.65
N GLN A 89 -10.61 15.61 5.87
CA GLN A 89 -10.42 16.97 6.37
C GLN A 89 -11.61 17.42 7.24
N HIS A 90 -12.85 17.10 6.84
CA HIS A 90 -14.07 17.49 7.54
C HIS A 90 -14.33 16.73 8.86
N ASN A 91 -13.65 15.60 9.11
CA ASN A 91 -13.84 14.77 10.29
C ASN A 91 -12.53 14.61 11.10
N PRO A 92 -12.00 15.70 11.71
CA PRO A 92 -10.71 15.69 12.39
C PRO A 92 -10.68 14.82 13.67
N GLU A 93 -11.81 14.63 14.34
CA GLU A 93 -11.98 13.76 15.53
C GLU A 93 -11.84 12.26 15.19
N ARG A 94 -12.02 11.87 13.92
CA ARG A 94 -11.84 10.49 13.42
C ARG A 94 -10.42 10.23 12.89
N ARG A 95 -9.44 11.07 13.28
CA ARG A 95 -8.02 10.84 13.00
C ARG A 95 -7.55 9.59 13.75
N GLY A 96 -7.78 8.40 13.18
CA GLY A 96 -6.83 7.31 13.39
C GLY A 96 -5.42 7.85 13.07
N ARG A 97 -4.40 7.41 13.82
CA ARG A 97 -2.99 7.83 13.66
C ARG A 97 -2.70 7.95 12.16
N GLY A 98 -2.61 9.19 11.65
CA GLY A 98 -2.70 9.51 10.22
C GLY A 98 -1.44 9.14 9.44
N ILE A 99 -0.80 8.02 9.78
CA ILE A 99 0.39 7.50 9.14
C ILE A 99 -0.06 6.78 7.88
N TYR A 100 0.26 7.37 6.74
CA TYR A 100 0.14 6.73 5.44
C TYR A 100 1.51 6.23 5.02
N TYR A 101 1.53 5.08 4.36
CA TYR A 101 2.74 4.51 3.81
C TYR A 101 2.75 4.75 2.30
N GLU A 102 3.84 5.32 1.81
CA GLU A 102 4.07 5.53 0.38
C GLU A 102 5.36 4.84 -0.06
N LEU A 103 5.45 4.54 -1.35
CA LEU A 103 6.64 3.91 -1.92
C LEU A 103 7.79 4.90 -2.03
N THR A 104 8.96 4.49 -1.56
CA THR A 104 10.21 5.20 -1.84
C THR A 104 10.58 5.07 -3.33
N LYS A 105 11.61 5.79 -3.78
CA LYS A 105 12.11 5.64 -5.17
C LYS A 105 12.53 4.20 -5.48
N VAL A 106 13.14 3.50 -4.52
CA VAL A 106 13.52 2.09 -4.65
C VAL A 106 12.29 1.20 -4.57
N GLY A 107 11.40 1.46 -3.61
CA GLY A 107 10.13 0.77 -3.46
C GLY A 107 9.29 0.78 -4.74
N LYS A 108 9.24 1.90 -5.47
CA LYS A 108 8.53 1.97 -6.76
C LYS A 108 9.08 1.01 -7.80
N LYS A 109 10.40 0.82 -7.87
CA LYS A 109 11.02 -0.12 -8.81
C LYS A 109 10.69 -1.56 -8.43
N VAL A 110 10.85 -1.91 -7.16
CA VAL A 110 10.53 -3.23 -6.62
C VAL A 110 9.04 -3.55 -6.78
N ALA A 111 8.16 -2.63 -6.41
CA ALA A 111 6.72 -2.80 -6.52
C ALA A 111 6.24 -2.93 -7.97
N SER A 112 6.88 -2.24 -8.92
CA SER A 112 6.60 -2.41 -10.35
C SER A 112 6.92 -3.83 -10.83
N GLU A 113 8.06 -4.38 -10.38
CA GLU A 113 8.46 -5.76 -10.69
C GLU A 113 7.49 -6.78 -10.07
N VAL A 114 7.16 -6.59 -8.80
CA VAL A 114 6.17 -7.41 -8.08
C VAL A 114 4.80 -7.37 -8.78
N TRP A 115 4.35 -6.19 -9.19
CA TRP A 115 3.08 -6.03 -9.90
C TRP A 115 3.06 -6.82 -11.21
N LYS A 116 4.10 -6.68 -12.02
CA LYS A 116 4.18 -7.30 -13.36
C LYS A 116 4.28 -8.82 -13.30
N ASN A 117 5.10 -9.34 -12.40
CA ASN A 117 5.50 -10.75 -12.42
C ASN A 117 4.76 -11.62 -11.40
N TYR A 118 4.26 -11.03 -10.32
CA TYR A 118 3.61 -11.80 -9.25
C TYR A 118 2.12 -11.50 -9.19
N VAL A 119 1.73 -10.23 -9.07
CA VAL A 119 0.31 -9.91 -8.78
C VAL A 119 -0.57 -9.95 -10.02
N ARG A 120 -0.18 -9.28 -11.11
CA ARG A 120 -0.98 -9.23 -12.34
C ARG A 120 -1.23 -10.62 -12.96
N PRO A 121 -0.24 -11.54 -13.03
CA PRO A 121 -0.48 -12.89 -13.55
C PRO A 121 -1.41 -13.70 -12.65
N ASN A 122 -1.26 -13.60 -11.32
CA ASN A 122 -2.14 -14.29 -10.38
C ASN A 122 -3.58 -13.76 -10.43
N LEU A 123 -3.77 -12.45 -10.60
CA LEU A 123 -5.11 -11.87 -10.80
C LEU A 123 -5.78 -12.35 -12.09
N ARG A 124 -5.02 -12.51 -13.19
CA ARG A 124 -5.54 -13.10 -14.44
C ARG A 124 -5.95 -14.55 -14.26
N LYS A 125 -5.07 -15.35 -13.64
CA LYS A 125 -5.34 -16.76 -13.34
C LYS A 125 -6.61 -16.93 -12.50
N LEU A 126 -6.81 -16.09 -11.48
CA LEU A 126 -8.03 -16.09 -10.65
C LEU A 126 -9.29 -15.70 -11.42
N ARG A 127 -9.15 -14.91 -12.49
CA ARG A 127 -10.26 -14.48 -13.36
C ARG A 127 -10.48 -15.42 -14.55
N GLY A 128 -9.69 -16.48 -14.70
CA GLY A 128 -9.77 -17.44 -15.79
C GLY A 128 -9.33 -16.88 -17.15
N GLU A 129 -8.51 -15.82 -17.16
CA GLU A 129 -7.92 -15.19 -18.36
C GLU A 129 -6.53 -15.72 -18.69
#